data_AF-A0A9D7VL53-F1
#
_entry.id   AF-A0A9D7VL53-F1
#
_cell.length_a   1.000
_cell.length_b   1.000
_cell.length_c   1.000
_cell.angle_alpha   90.00
_cell.angle_beta   90.00
_cell.angle_gamma   90.00
#
_symmetry.space_group_name_H-M   'P 1'
#
loop_
_entity.id
_entity.type
_entity.pdbx_description
1 polymer ?
#
loop_
_entity_poly.entity_id
_entity_poly.type
_entity_poly.pdbx_seq_one_letter_code
_entity_poly.pdbx_strand_id
1 'polypeptide(L)'
;MENKASFLNNILLIINLILIWYFFRGKNLKIHEQTQNKLNFTIQPKWYRFVGVFIGQVGIIYLFAIFVIIPVTQLNCDRVAQNLETSSIEQKPLTVICQLKEFDFVDRQKSQKQIDGLIGTSLEKQTKTDKEGKIRYEYQVQLLTNKESIPFRRIAYSDYSSEEAEFIILKIKNFLAQPLEKTLVVKQDDTIILYGAIGITLFWFLLGLLIIAAGSFINCNFDKESNSFTFSRYRWFGILGKAVFLYSLNEIVDIKVESSDSSEGGMVHRVSLMLASGETVPLSGCYSSGFEEKQEIVKMIKSFLAAN
;
A
#
# COMPACT_ATOMS: atom_id res chain seq x y z
N MET A 1 6.61 15.63 17.41
CA MET A 1 6.36 14.62 16.35
C MET A 1 4.87 14.48 16.00
N GLU A 2 3.92 14.97 16.82
CA GLU A 2 2.46 14.87 16.56
C GLU A 2 2.00 15.48 15.23
N ASN A 3 2.64 16.55 14.75
CA ASN A 3 2.13 17.28 13.59
C ASN A 3 2.31 16.53 12.25
N LYS A 4 3.29 15.63 12.12
CA LYS A 4 3.53 14.87 10.87
C LYS A 4 2.59 13.68 10.69
N ALA A 5 2.22 13.02 11.79
CA ALA A 5 1.24 11.92 11.76
C ALA A 5 -0.15 12.44 11.39
N SER A 6 -0.52 13.63 11.90
CA SER A 6 -1.77 14.31 11.55
C SER A 6 -1.85 14.66 10.06
N PHE A 7 -0.78 15.23 9.49
CA PHE A 7 -0.75 15.60 8.08
C PHE A 7 -0.92 14.40 7.14
N LEU A 8 -0.25 13.29 7.45
CA LEU A 8 -0.37 12.07 6.64
C LEU A 8 -1.79 11.50 6.68
N ASN A 9 -2.38 11.43 7.87
CA ASN A 9 -3.72 10.90 8.04
C ASN A 9 -4.74 11.74 7.25
N ASN A 10 -4.55 13.06 7.22
CA ASN A 10 -5.37 13.96 6.41
C ASN A 10 -5.20 13.73 4.90
N ILE A 11 -3.97 13.54 4.41
CA ILE A 11 -3.75 13.23 2.98
C ILE A 11 -4.42 11.92 2.60
N LEU A 12 -4.26 10.87 3.42
CA LEU A 12 -4.87 9.57 3.15
C LEU A 12 -6.39 9.64 3.16
N LEU A 13 -6.96 10.40 4.11
CA LEU A 13 -8.39 10.67 4.16
C LEU A 13 -8.87 11.40 2.89
N ILE A 14 -8.17 12.46 2.47
CA ILE A 14 -8.50 13.20 1.24
C ILE A 14 -8.44 12.29 0.01
N ILE A 15 -7.40 11.48 -0.14
CA ILE A 15 -7.25 10.55 -1.26
C ILE A 15 -8.38 9.52 -1.26
N ASN A 16 -8.71 8.93 -0.11
CA ASN A 16 -9.81 7.99 0.01
C ASN A 16 -11.15 8.65 -0.32
N LEU A 17 -11.39 9.88 0.15
CA LEU A 17 -12.60 10.64 -0.17
C LEU A 17 -12.70 10.95 -1.67
N ILE A 18 -11.60 11.32 -2.32
CA ILE A 18 -11.55 11.54 -3.78
C ILE A 18 -11.87 10.25 -4.53
N LEU A 19 -11.35 9.10 -4.09
CA LEU A 19 -11.64 7.82 -4.73
C LEU A 19 -13.08 7.36 -4.54
N ILE A 20 -13.61 7.52 -3.32
CA ILE A 20 -15.00 7.24 -2.99
C ILE A 20 -15.91 8.13 -3.85
N TRP A 21 -15.61 9.43 -3.91
CA TRP A 21 -16.35 10.37 -4.73
C TRP A 21 -16.26 10.04 -6.23
N TYR A 22 -15.07 9.67 -6.73
CA TYR A 22 -14.89 9.22 -8.11
C TYR A 22 -15.72 7.95 -8.40
N PHE A 23 -15.77 7.01 -7.46
CA PHE A 23 -16.55 5.78 -7.59
C PHE A 23 -18.06 6.06 -7.65
N PHE A 24 -18.57 6.91 -6.76
CA PHE A 24 -19.99 7.27 -6.74
C PHE A 24 -20.41 8.18 -7.90
N ARG A 25 -19.55 9.11 -8.35
CA ARG A 25 -19.93 10.15 -9.32
C ARG A 25 -19.59 9.80 -10.77
N GLY A 26 -18.61 8.93 -11.02
CA GLY A 26 -18.31 8.49 -12.38
C GLY A 26 -19.54 7.86 -13.02
N LYS A 27 -19.76 7.97 -14.33
CA LYS A 27 -20.78 7.16 -15.03
C LYS A 27 -20.16 5.84 -15.49
N ASN A 28 -20.90 4.74 -15.40
CA ASN A 28 -20.43 3.42 -15.90
C ASN A 28 -20.39 3.37 -17.44
N LEU A 29 -21.00 4.37 -18.07
CA LEU A 29 -21.17 4.51 -19.49
C LEU A 29 -20.34 5.68 -20.03
N LYS A 30 -19.51 5.42 -21.04
CA LYS A 30 -18.82 6.45 -21.82
C LYS A 30 -19.29 6.38 -23.26
N ILE A 31 -20.00 7.41 -23.71
CA ILE A 31 -20.46 7.55 -25.10
C ILE A 31 -19.30 8.12 -25.92
N HIS A 32 -18.93 7.45 -27.01
CA HIS A 32 -17.90 7.92 -27.95
C HIS A 32 -18.52 8.59 -29.17
N GLU A 33 -19.65 8.08 -29.63
CA GLU A 33 -20.35 8.58 -30.81
C GLU A 33 -21.85 8.33 -30.65
N GLN A 34 -22.66 9.35 -30.95
CA GLN A 34 -24.12 9.24 -30.96
C GLN A 34 -24.67 10.14 -32.07
N THR A 35 -25.08 9.52 -33.16
CA THR A 35 -25.73 10.15 -34.32
C THR A 35 -27.05 9.42 -34.61
N GLN A 36 -27.78 9.83 -35.65
CA GLN A 36 -28.98 9.10 -36.08
C GLN A 36 -28.65 7.69 -36.58
N ASN A 37 -27.48 7.52 -37.20
CA ASN A 37 -27.07 6.27 -37.84
C ASN A 37 -26.13 5.42 -36.97
N LYS A 38 -25.46 5.99 -35.98
CA LYS A 38 -24.44 5.30 -35.20
C LYS A 38 -24.51 5.60 -33.71
N LEU A 39 -24.40 4.55 -32.89
CA LEU A 39 -24.30 4.64 -31.44
C LEU A 39 -23.13 3.78 -30.96
N ASN A 40 -22.08 4.43 -30.47
CA ASN A 40 -20.88 3.78 -29.96
C ASN A 40 -20.63 4.20 -28.51
N PHE A 41 -20.62 3.23 -27.60
CA PHE A 41 -20.36 3.47 -26.19
C PHE A 41 -19.59 2.32 -25.54
N THR A 42 -18.89 2.64 -24.46
CA THR A 42 -18.20 1.67 -23.62
C THR A 42 -18.83 1.60 -22.23
N ILE A 43 -19.07 0.38 -21.75
CA ILE A 43 -19.42 0.08 -20.36
C ILE A 43 -18.14 -0.30 -19.61
N GLN A 44 -17.83 0.41 -18.53
CA GLN A 44 -16.63 0.19 -17.73
C GLN A 44 -16.95 -0.43 -16.36
N PRO A 45 -16.19 -1.44 -15.91
CA PRO A 45 -16.40 -2.06 -14.60
C PRO A 45 -15.79 -1.19 -13.48
N LYS A 46 -16.55 -0.20 -12.98
CA LYS A 46 -16.10 0.67 -11.87
C LYS A 46 -15.71 -0.11 -10.62
N TRP A 47 -16.47 -1.14 -10.26
CA TRP A 47 -16.25 -1.89 -9.03
C TRP A 47 -14.85 -2.51 -8.97
N TYR A 48 -14.44 -3.22 -10.03
CA TYR A 48 -13.10 -3.80 -10.11
C TYR A 48 -11.99 -2.75 -10.07
N ARG A 49 -12.21 -1.60 -10.73
CA ARG A 49 -11.27 -0.46 -10.66
C ARG A 49 -11.15 0.08 -9.24
N PHE A 50 -12.27 0.30 -8.57
CA PHE A 50 -12.30 0.81 -7.21
C PHE A 50 -11.63 -0.16 -6.23
N VAL A 51 -12.04 -1.43 -6.23
CA VAL A 51 -11.47 -2.46 -5.36
C VAL A 51 -9.97 -2.62 -5.62
N GLY A 52 -9.55 -2.67 -6.89
CA GLY A 52 -8.14 -2.81 -7.23
C GLY A 52 -7.29 -1.60 -6.82
N VAL A 53 -7.80 -0.37 -7.00
CA VAL A 53 -7.11 0.85 -6.52
C VAL A 53 -7.05 0.87 -4.99
N PHE A 54 -8.14 0.54 -4.31
CA PHE A 54 -8.20 0.50 -2.84
C PHE A 54 -7.18 -0.50 -2.27
N ILE A 55 -7.11 -1.70 -2.83
CA ILE A 55 -6.14 -2.73 -2.43
C ILE A 55 -4.70 -2.26 -2.70
N GLY A 56 -4.45 -1.65 -3.87
CA GLY A 56 -3.13 -1.09 -4.17
C GLY A 56 -2.70 0.01 -3.20
N GLN A 57 -3.65 0.82 -2.71
CA GLN A 57 -3.37 1.87 -1.73
C GLN A 57 -3.00 1.33 -0.35
N VAL A 58 -3.61 0.23 0.10
CA VAL A 58 -3.23 -0.42 1.37
C VAL A 58 -1.73 -0.75 1.38
N GLY A 59 -1.21 -1.26 0.26
CA GLY A 59 0.23 -1.52 0.11
C GLY A 59 1.09 -0.26 0.25
N ILE A 60 0.68 0.85 -0.37
CA ILE A 60 1.42 2.13 -0.31
C ILE A 60 1.38 2.72 1.11
N ILE A 61 0.23 2.67 1.78
CA ILE A 61 0.05 3.12 3.16
C ILE A 61 0.97 2.33 4.09
N TYR A 62 1.01 1.01 3.93
CA TYR A 62 1.86 0.14 4.72
C TYR A 62 3.34 0.47 4.54
N LEU A 63 3.81 0.65 3.29
CA LEU A 63 5.18 1.05 3.00
C LEU A 63 5.55 2.36 3.68
N PHE A 64 4.66 3.34 3.55
CA PHE A 64 4.90 4.67 4.10
C PHE A 64 4.92 4.66 5.63
N ALA A 65 4.03 3.91 6.27
CA ALA A 65 4.02 3.73 7.72
C ALA A 65 5.37 3.19 8.21
N ILE A 66 5.95 2.21 7.49
CA ILE A 66 7.25 1.65 7.82
C ILE A 66 8.38 2.68 7.71
N PHE A 67 8.41 3.48 6.64
CA PHE A 67 9.39 4.57 6.50
C PHE A 67 9.31 5.62 7.62
N VAL A 68 8.11 5.90 8.13
CA VAL A 68 7.93 6.89 9.21
C VAL A 68 8.27 6.30 10.58
N ILE A 69 7.87 5.06 10.84
CA ILE A 69 7.88 4.46 12.18
C ILE A 69 9.25 3.87 12.55
N ILE A 70 10.02 3.34 11.58
CA ILE A 70 11.26 2.63 11.88
C ILE A 70 12.46 3.59 11.76
N PRO A 71 12.98 4.16 12.87
CA PRO A 71 14.23 4.90 12.83
C PRO A 71 15.42 3.94 12.80
N VAL A 72 16.48 4.36 12.12
CA VAL A 72 17.81 3.76 12.18
C VAL A 72 18.55 4.40 13.35
N THR A 73 18.96 3.59 14.32
CA THR A 73 19.74 4.06 15.48
C THR A 73 21.23 3.85 15.25
N GLN A 74 22.01 4.89 15.52
CA GLN A 74 23.46 4.87 15.39
C GLN A 74 24.10 5.48 16.63
N LEU A 75 25.01 4.74 17.25
CA LEU A 75 25.87 5.23 18.33
C LEU A 75 27.24 5.55 17.76
N ASN A 76 27.62 6.82 17.84
CA ASN A 76 28.97 7.29 17.52
C ASN A 76 29.68 7.67 18.80
N CYS A 77 30.84 7.08 19.07
CA CYS A 77 31.67 7.46 20.21
C CYS A 77 33.05 7.87 19.73
N ASP A 78 33.56 8.97 20.26
CA ASP A 78 34.90 9.47 19.99
C ASP A 78 35.67 9.62 21.31
N ARG A 79 36.93 9.20 21.31
CA ARG A 79 37.88 9.46 22.40
C ARG A 79 38.51 10.83 22.18
N VAL A 80 38.15 11.80 23.01
CA VAL A 80 38.70 13.15 22.93
C VAL A 80 39.78 13.32 24.01
N ALA A 81 40.96 13.77 23.60
CA ALA A 81 42.01 14.17 24.52
C ALA A 81 41.56 15.44 25.26
N GLN A 82 41.54 15.40 26.59
CA GLN A 82 41.27 16.60 27.37
C GLN A 82 42.47 17.55 27.25
N ASN A 83 42.31 18.62 26.46
CA ASN A 83 43.24 19.74 26.41
C ASN A 83 43.08 20.58 27.68
N LEU A 84 43.52 20.04 28.82
CA LEU A 84 43.80 20.85 30.00
C LEU A 84 45.29 21.17 29.99
N GLU A 85 45.61 22.42 29.68
CA GLU A 85 46.94 23.00 29.80
C GLU A 85 47.43 22.82 31.23
N THR A 86 48.30 21.83 31.46
CA THR A 86 49.27 21.82 32.56
C THR A 86 50.16 20.60 32.43
N SER A 87 51.45 20.90 32.53
CA SER A 87 52.63 20.07 32.33
C SER A 87 52.80 19.00 33.42
N SER A 88 52.42 17.76 33.13
CA SER A 88 52.95 16.57 33.83
C SER A 88 52.79 15.32 32.95
N ILE A 89 53.78 14.43 32.99
CA ILE A 89 53.99 13.27 32.08
C ILE A 89 53.06 12.08 32.40
N GLU A 90 51.95 12.30 33.11
CA GLU A 90 50.97 11.25 33.36
C GLU A 90 49.97 11.14 32.20
N GLN A 91 49.79 9.92 31.69
CA GLN A 91 48.83 9.60 30.63
C GLN A 91 47.43 9.99 31.08
N LYS A 92 46.98 11.20 30.71
CA LYS A 92 45.64 11.71 31.05
C LYS A 92 44.57 10.76 30.51
N PRO A 93 43.53 10.44 31.30
CA PRO A 93 42.46 9.56 30.85
C PRO A 93 41.72 10.21 29.68
N LEU A 94 41.73 9.54 28.53
CA LEU A 94 40.90 9.93 27.39
C LEU A 94 39.44 9.87 27.79
N THR A 95 38.70 10.96 27.58
CA THR A 95 37.26 10.98 27.83
C THR A 95 36.53 10.46 26.61
N VAL A 96 35.62 9.51 26.82
CA VAL A 96 34.75 8.98 25.77
C VAL A 96 33.50 9.84 25.69
N ILE A 97 33.26 10.45 24.53
CA ILE A 97 32.05 11.23 24.25
C ILE A 97 31.23 10.45 23.23
N CYS A 98 30.00 10.12 23.58
CA CYS A 98 29.11 9.36 22.70
C CYS A 98 27.90 10.19 22.26
N GLN A 99 27.41 9.94 21.05
CA GLN A 99 26.22 10.52 20.46
C GLN A 99 25.35 9.39 19.95
N LEU A 100 24.16 9.23 20.54
CA LEU A 100 23.13 8.36 20.02
C LEU A 100 22.25 9.17 19.07
N LYS A 101 22.34 8.86 17.79
CA LYS A 101 21.61 9.52 16.71
C LYS A 101 20.51 8.60 16.19
N GLU A 102 19.34 9.16 15.96
CA GLU A 102 18.25 8.49 15.25
C GLU A 102 18.12 9.14 13.87
N PHE A 103 18.16 8.32 12.84
CA PHE A 103 17.94 8.73 11.46
C PHE A 103 16.59 8.20 10.98
N ASP A 104 15.93 8.93 10.10
CA ASP A 104 14.93 8.32 9.23
C ASP A 104 15.59 7.51 8.13
N PHE A 105 14.78 6.80 7.35
CA PHE A 105 15.30 5.97 6.27
C PHE A 105 16.00 6.78 5.16
N VAL A 106 15.76 8.08 5.06
CA VAL A 106 16.39 8.97 4.05
C VAL A 106 17.64 9.63 4.63
N ASP A 107 18.29 8.98 5.60
CA ASP A 107 19.44 9.44 6.36
C ASP A 107 19.27 10.84 7.00
N ARG A 108 18.03 11.31 7.20
CA ARG A 108 17.79 12.58 7.89
C ARG A 108 17.79 12.34 9.38
N GLN A 109 18.61 13.09 10.09
CA GLN A 109 18.69 13.02 11.55
C GLN A 109 17.35 13.48 12.17
N LYS A 110 16.64 12.56 12.82
CA LYS A 110 15.38 12.80 13.56
C LYS A 110 15.66 13.29 14.98
N SER A 111 16.68 12.75 15.63
CA SER A 111 17.06 13.14 16.98
C SER A 111 18.52 12.80 17.27
N GLN A 112 19.06 13.43 18.31
CA GLN A 112 20.39 13.18 18.83
C GLN A 112 20.37 13.35 20.35
N LYS A 113 20.90 12.36 21.07
CA LYS A 113 21.13 12.40 22.52
C LYS A 113 22.63 12.24 22.76
N GLN A 114 23.23 13.20 23.46
CA GLN A 114 24.61 13.06 23.94
C GLN A 114 24.62 12.12 25.14
N ILE A 115 25.60 11.22 25.18
CA ILE A 115 25.80 10.23 26.23
C ILE A 115 27.19 10.48 26.81
N ASP A 116 27.20 11.11 27.99
CA ASP A 116 28.42 11.40 28.73
C ASP A 116 28.70 10.28 29.73
N GLY A 117 29.96 9.86 29.81
CA GLY A 117 30.39 8.86 30.80
C GLY A 117 29.83 7.46 30.55
N LEU A 118 29.84 7.01 29.29
CA LEU A 118 29.50 5.62 28.96
C LEU A 118 30.50 4.67 29.65
N ILE A 119 30.02 3.87 30.60
CA ILE A 119 30.83 2.92 31.38
C ILE A 119 30.70 1.48 30.86
N GLY A 120 29.62 1.17 30.14
CA GLY A 120 29.38 -0.18 29.67
C GLY A 120 28.04 -0.35 28.98
N THR A 121 27.70 -1.62 28.76
CA THR A 121 26.43 -2.04 28.16
C THR A 121 25.89 -3.27 28.87
N SER A 122 24.57 -3.39 28.91
CA SER A 122 23.88 -4.57 29.42
C SER A 122 22.74 -4.99 28.50
N LEU A 123 22.36 -6.27 28.59
CA LEU A 123 21.20 -6.82 27.91
C LEU A 123 20.07 -6.94 28.91
N GLU A 124 19.01 -6.16 28.71
CA GLU A 124 17.77 -6.33 29.46
C GLU A 124 16.88 -7.33 28.72
N LYS A 125 16.30 -8.27 29.47
CA LYS A 125 15.49 -9.35 28.93
C LYS A 125 14.10 -9.30 29.56
N GLN A 126 13.07 -9.14 28.75
CA GLN A 126 11.68 -9.28 29.18
C GLN A 126 11.08 -10.58 28.68
N THR A 127 10.15 -11.11 29.48
CA THR A 127 9.34 -12.26 29.11
C THR A 127 7.93 -11.79 28.84
N LYS A 128 7.38 -12.15 27.68
CA LYS A 128 5.97 -12.01 27.38
C LYS A 128 5.38 -13.39 27.15
N THR A 129 4.25 -13.66 27.77
CA THR A 129 3.49 -14.89 27.52
C THR A 129 2.44 -14.57 26.46
N ASP A 130 2.44 -15.30 25.35
CA ASP A 130 1.40 -15.14 24.33
C ASP A 130 0.07 -15.78 24.77
N LYS A 131 -0.96 -15.62 23.95
CA LYS A 131 -2.33 -16.06 24.27
C LYS A 131 -2.41 -17.59 24.41
N GLU A 132 -1.46 -18.29 23.82
CA GLU A 132 -1.32 -19.75 23.84
C GLU A 132 -0.46 -20.24 25.02
N GLY A 133 0.02 -19.34 25.88
CA GLY A 133 0.85 -19.68 27.04
C GLY A 133 2.33 -19.88 26.70
N LYS A 134 2.77 -19.58 25.47
CA LYS A 134 4.17 -19.70 25.06
C LYS A 134 4.95 -18.46 25.46
N ILE A 135 6.08 -18.68 26.11
CA ILE A 135 6.97 -17.61 26.55
C ILE A 135 7.80 -17.13 25.36
N ARG A 136 7.74 -15.83 25.10
CA ARG A 136 8.61 -15.09 24.17
C ARG A 136 9.54 -14.21 24.98
N TYR A 137 10.79 -14.14 24.52
CA TYR A 137 11.81 -13.31 25.11
C TYR A 137 12.04 -12.11 24.22
N GLU A 138 11.96 -10.92 24.78
CA GLU A 138 12.32 -9.70 24.09
C GLU A 138 13.56 -9.11 24.76
N TYR A 139 14.45 -8.56 23.94
CA TYR A 139 15.73 -8.06 24.40
C TYR A 139 15.83 -6.55 24.18
N GLN A 140 16.59 -5.87 25.02
CA GLN A 140 16.90 -4.46 24.85
C GLN A 140 18.34 -4.20 25.27
N VAL A 141 19.13 -3.60 24.37
CA VAL A 141 20.47 -3.15 24.69
C VAL A 141 20.37 -1.85 25.49
N GLN A 142 20.94 -1.87 26.68
CA GLN A 142 21.00 -0.75 27.61
C GLN A 142 22.42 -0.19 27.65
N LEU A 143 22.56 1.11 27.38
CA LEU A 143 23.81 1.86 27.51
C LEU A 143 23.94 2.34 28.95
N LEU A 144 24.96 1.85 29.66
CA LEU A 144 25.16 2.17 31.06
C LEU A 144 26.05 3.40 31.19
N THR A 145 25.54 4.41 31.89
CA THR A 145 26.32 5.60 32.30
C THR A 145 26.48 5.63 33.82
N ASN A 146 27.23 6.60 34.33
CA ASN A 146 27.33 6.84 35.77
C ASN A 146 26.03 7.38 36.41
N LYS A 147 25.06 7.85 35.61
CA LYS A 147 23.81 8.45 36.10
C LYS A 147 22.59 7.58 35.86
N GLU A 148 22.49 7.04 34.67
CA GLU A 148 21.29 6.32 34.21
C GLU A 148 21.63 5.21 33.20
N SER A 149 20.65 4.32 33.01
CA SER A 149 20.62 3.39 31.88
C SER A 149 19.84 4.00 30.74
N ILE A 150 20.46 4.14 29.57
CA ILE A 150 19.85 4.72 28.38
C ILE A 150 19.59 3.59 27.39
N PRO A 151 18.33 3.36 26.98
CA PRO A 151 18.07 2.33 25.98
C PRO A 151 18.72 2.73 24.66
N PHE A 152 19.37 1.78 23.99
CA PHE A 152 19.99 1.99 22.67
C PHE A 152 18.95 2.40 21.62
N ARG A 153 17.69 1.99 21.80
CA ARG A 153 16.55 2.28 20.93
C ARG A 153 15.38 2.84 21.73
N ARG A 154 14.65 3.79 21.14
CA ARG A 154 13.45 4.40 21.75
C ARG A 154 12.26 3.44 21.86
N ILE A 155 12.11 2.52 20.90
CA ILE A 155 11.05 1.50 20.95
C ILE A 155 11.45 0.51 22.04
N ALA A 156 10.58 0.36 23.04
CA ALA A 156 10.78 -0.59 24.12
C ALA A 156 10.73 -2.01 23.56
N TYR A 157 11.78 -2.80 23.83
CA TYR A 157 11.88 -4.23 23.54
C TYR A 157 11.53 -4.60 22.09
N SER A 158 12.56 -4.73 21.25
CA SER A 158 12.38 -5.23 19.89
C SER A 158 12.55 -6.75 19.84
N ASP A 159 12.01 -7.36 18.77
CA ASP A 159 12.38 -8.70 18.30
C ASP A 159 13.86 -8.73 17.84
N TYR A 160 14.79 -8.36 18.73
CA TYR A 160 16.19 -8.68 18.52
C TYR A 160 16.33 -10.20 18.49
N SER A 161 17.09 -10.71 17.52
CA SER A 161 17.78 -11.97 17.78
C SER A 161 18.77 -11.73 18.93
N SER A 162 18.89 -12.68 19.87
CA SER A 162 19.87 -12.58 20.97
C SER A 162 21.27 -12.27 20.44
N GLU A 163 21.59 -12.83 19.28
CA GLU A 163 22.87 -12.69 18.58
C GLU A 163 23.17 -11.23 18.17
N GLU A 164 22.20 -10.51 17.61
CA GLU A 164 22.40 -9.10 17.23
C GLU A 164 22.64 -8.20 18.45
N ALA A 165 21.87 -8.40 19.51
CA ALA A 165 22.03 -7.63 20.74
C ALA A 165 23.38 -7.92 21.41
N GLU A 166 23.78 -9.19 21.46
CA GLU A 166 25.09 -9.61 21.95
C GLU A 166 26.23 -9.04 21.10
N PHE A 167 26.09 -9.01 19.77
CA PHE A 167 27.07 -8.41 18.87
C PHE A 167 27.27 -6.91 19.15
N ILE A 168 26.18 -6.15 19.33
CA ILE A 168 26.23 -4.72 19.70
C ILE A 168 26.93 -4.54 21.04
N ILE A 169 26.56 -5.33 22.06
CA ILE A 169 27.16 -5.28 23.39
C ILE A 169 28.66 -5.57 23.32
N LEU A 170 29.06 -6.61 22.60
CA LEU A 170 30.45 -7.03 22.46
C LEU A 170 31.29 -5.97 21.74
N LYS A 171 30.74 -5.36 20.68
CA LYS A 171 31.42 -4.28 19.95
C LYS A 171 31.68 -3.06 20.84
N ILE A 172 30.70 -2.67 21.65
CA ILE A 172 30.85 -1.55 22.59
C ILE A 172 31.82 -1.91 23.73
N LYS A 173 31.74 -3.12 24.29
CA LYS A 173 32.66 -3.60 25.34
C LYS A 173 34.11 -3.61 24.86
N ASN A 174 34.35 -4.10 23.64
CA ASN A 174 35.69 -4.14 23.05
C ASN A 174 36.26 -2.72 22.87
N PHE A 175 35.46 -1.79 22.34
CA PHE A 175 35.87 -0.40 22.23
C PHE A 175 36.23 0.21 23.58
N LEU A 176 35.43 -0.03 24.63
CA LEU A 176 35.72 0.49 25.97
C LEU A 176 37.01 -0.12 26.56
N ALA A 177 37.25 -1.41 26.31
CA ALA A 177 38.44 -2.12 26.78
C ALA A 177 39.73 -1.77 26.02
N GLN A 178 39.64 -1.34 24.75
CA GLN A 178 40.79 -1.07 23.90
C GLN A 178 41.07 0.44 23.75
N PRO A 179 42.05 1.01 24.51
CA PRO A 179 42.29 2.45 24.50
C PRO A 179 42.80 3.04 23.18
N LEU A 180 43.32 2.18 22.29
CA LEU A 180 43.86 2.58 21.00
C LEU A 180 42.78 2.85 19.94
N GLU A 181 41.57 2.31 20.11
CA GLU A 181 40.46 2.54 19.19
C GLU A 181 39.86 3.93 19.44
N LYS A 182 40.10 4.87 18.51
CA LYS A 182 39.73 6.29 18.69
C LYS A 182 38.24 6.56 18.50
N THR A 183 37.59 5.80 17.62
CA THR A 183 36.21 6.03 17.22
C THR A 183 35.45 4.71 17.16
N LEU A 184 34.18 4.75 17.56
CA LEU A 184 33.26 3.63 17.46
C LEU A 184 32.01 4.09 16.73
N VAL A 185 31.63 3.34 15.70
CA VAL A 185 30.33 3.49 15.04
C VAL A 185 29.59 2.17 15.12
N VAL A 186 28.47 2.17 15.85
CA VAL A 186 27.54 1.04 15.89
C VAL A 186 26.24 1.48 15.27
N LYS A 187 25.95 0.96 14.08
CA LYS A 187 24.69 1.17 13.37
C LYS A 187 23.86 -0.10 13.50
N GLN A 188 22.59 0.04 13.84
CA GLN A 188 21.61 -1.02 13.68
C GLN A 188 20.85 -0.81 12.39
N ASP A 189 20.87 -1.82 11.53
CA ASP A 189 20.28 -1.74 10.21
C ASP A 189 19.04 -2.65 10.13
N ASP A 190 17.86 -2.07 10.27
CA ASP A 190 16.58 -2.78 10.13
C ASP A 190 16.18 -2.97 8.64
N THR A 191 17.17 -3.02 7.75
CA THR A 191 17.01 -3.09 6.30
C THR A 191 16.20 -4.30 5.85
N ILE A 192 16.22 -5.41 6.61
CA ILE A 192 15.40 -6.60 6.32
C ILE A 192 13.90 -6.28 6.46
N ILE A 193 13.51 -5.54 7.50
CA ILE A 193 12.10 -5.15 7.71
C ILE A 193 11.63 -4.28 6.54
N LEU A 194 12.50 -3.40 6.05
CA LEU A 194 12.22 -2.62 4.86
C LEU A 194 12.05 -3.49 3.62
N TYR A 195 12.96 -4.43 3.33
CA TYR A 195 12.81 -5.29 2.17
C TYR A 195 11.52 -6.11 2.25
N GLY A 196 11.16 -6.58 3.45
CA GLY A 196 9.86 -7.20 3.71
C GLY A 196 8.69 -6.26 3.42
N ALA A 197 8.79 -4.99 3.85
CA ALA A 197 7.80 -3.95 3.57
C ALA A 197 7.60 -3.73 2.07
N ILE A 198 8.70 -3.57 1.34
CA ILE A 198 8.71 -3.37 -0.11
C ILE A 198 8.07 -4.58 -0.79
N GLY A 199 8.44 -5.80 -0.39
CA GLY A 199 7.86 -7.04 -0.92
C GLY A 199 6.35 -7.12 -0.72
N ILE A 200 5.87 -6.83 0.50
CA ILE A 200 4.44 -6.79 0.83
C ILE A 200 3.72 -5.73 -0.01
N THR A 201 4.29 -4.53 -0.14
CA THR A 201 3.70 -3.45 -0.93
C THR A 201 3.61 -3.79 -2.40
N LEU A 202 4.68 -4.37 -2.97
CA LEU A 202 4.66 -4.85 -4.36
C LEU A 202 3.60 -5.92 -4.56
N PHE A 203 3.45 -6.86 -3.61
CA PHE A 203 2.41 -7.88 -3.67
C PHE A 203 1.00 -7.27 -3.70
N TRP A 204 0.67 -6.35 -2.78
CA TRP A 204 -0.63 -5.69 -2.75
C TRP A 204 -0.89 -4.83 -3.99
N PHE A 205 0.14 -4.14 -4.48
CA PHE A 205 0.05 -3.35 -5.70
C PHE A 205 -0.24 -4.23 -6.93
N LEU A 206 0.50 -5.33 -7.09
CA LEU A 206 0.29 -6.29 -8.16
C LEU A 206 -1.08 -6.97 -8.06
N LEU A 207 -1.52 -7.33 -6.85
CA LEU A 207 -2.86 -7.87 -6.62
C LEU A 207 -3.94 -6.85 -7.02
N GLY A 208 -3.77 -5.59 -6.64
CA GLY A 208 -4.63 -4.49 -7.07
C GLY A 208 -4.71 -4.42 -8.60
N LEU A 209 -3.56 -4.40 -9.30
CA LEU A 209 -3.52 -4.38 -10.76
C LEU A 209 -4.21 -5.60 -11.40
N LEU A 210 -4.01 -6.80 -10.84
CA LEU A 210 -4.67 -8.02 -11.31
C LEU A 210 -6.20 -7.93 -11.19
N ILE A 211 -6.71 -7.36 -10.10
CA ILE A 211 -8.15 -7.15 -9.89
C ILE A 211 -8.69 -6.13 -10.90
N ILE A 212 -7.96 -5.03 -11.15
CA ILE A 212 -8.37 -4.07 -12.20
C ILE A 212 -8.37 -4.74 -13.57
N ALA A 213 -7.34 -5.54 -13.89
CA ALA A 213 -7.20 -6.25 -15.15
C ALA A 213 -8.30 -7.31 -15.36
N ALA A 214 -8.78 -7.95 -14.28
CA ALA A 214 -9.89 -8.89 -14.33
C ALA A 214 -11.21 -8.21 -14.74
N GLY A 215 -11.34 -6.90 -14.50
CA GLY A 215 -12.45 -6.09 -14.98
C GLY A 215 -12.49 -6.03 -16.51
N SER A 216 -13.47 -6.69 -17.13
CA SER A 216 -13.69 -6.60 -18.57
C SER A 216 -14.47 -5.33 -18.92
N PHE A 217 -13.97 -4.51 -19.83
CA PHE A 217 -14.77 -3.44 -20.44
C PHE A 217 -15.42 -3.92 -21.72
N ILE A 218 -16.59 -3.36 -21.98
CA ILE A 218 -17.50 -3.75 -23.05
C ILE A 218 -17.61 -2.57 -23.99
N ASN A 219 -17.36 -2.77 -25.29
CA ASN A 219 -17.64 -1.78 -26.31
C ASN A 219 -18.84 -2.23 -27.15
N CYS A 220 -19.82 -1.36 -27.30
CA CYS A 220 -21.02 -1.59 -28.10
C CYS A 220 -21.03 -0.59 -29.25
N ASN A 221 -21.15 -1.07 -30.47
CA ASN A 221 -21.27 -0.25 -31.67
C ASN A 221 -22.52 -0.70 -32.45
N PHE A 222 -23.51 0.17 -32.51
CA PHE A 222 -24.70 0.00 -33.33
C PHE A 222 -24.56 0.90 -34.55
N ASP A 223 -24.75 0.34 -35.74
CA ASP A 223 -24.62 1.04 -37.00
C ASP A 223 -25.78 0.66 -37.94
N LYS A 224 -26.67 1.63 -38.19
CA LYS A 224 -27.85 1.46 -39.04
C LYS A 224 -27.52 1.39 -40.51
N GLU A 225 -26.45 2.06 -40.96
CA GLU A 225 -26.06 2.05 -42.38
C GLU A 225 -25.62 0.65 -42.80
N SER A 226 -24.87 -0.02 -41.93
CA SER A 226 -24.45 -1.41 -42.14
C SER A 226 -25.41 -2.46 -41.57
N ASN A 227 -26.54 -2.05 -40.97
CA ASN A 227 -27.49 -2.92 -40.27
C ASN A 227 -26.78 -3.86 -39.27
N SER A 228 -25.78 -3.35 -38.55
CA SER A 228 -24.91 -4.16 -37.71
C SER A 228 -24.88 -3.69 -36.25
N PHE A 229 -24.85 -4.66 -35.35
CA PHE A 229 -24.51 -4.49 -33.95
C PHE A 229 -23.24 -5.30 -33.66
N THR A 230 -22.19 -4.59 -33.27
CA THR A 230 -20.94 -5.20 -32.82
C THR A 230 -20.77 -4.98 -31.32
N PHE A 231 -20.61 -6.07 -30.58
CA PHE A 231 -20.27 -6.04 -29.16
C PHE A 231 -18.91 -6.69 -28.94
N SER A 232 -18.00 -5.96 -28.31
CA SER A 232 -16.63 -6.40 -28.03
C SER A 232 -16.36 -6.44 -26.53
N ARG A 233 -15.93 -7.60 -26.02
CA ARG A 233 -15.51 -7.77 -24.63
C ARG A 233 -13.99 -7.88 -24.55
N TYR A 234 -13.37 -6.94 -23.87
CA TYR A 234 -11.92 -6.89 -23.70
C TYR A 234 -11.52 -7.54 -22.37
N ARG A 235 -10.56 -8.47 -22.42
CA ARG A 235 -9.99 -9.12 -21.24
C ARG A 235 -8.62 -8.51 -20.94
N TRP A 236 -8.32 -8.24 -19.66
CA TRP A 236 -6.99 -7.79 -19.25
C TRP A 236 -6.48 -6.58 -20.05
N PHE A 237 -7.27 -5.51 -20.07
CA PHE A 237 -6.96 -4.31 -20.86
C PHE A 237 -6.78 -4.55 -22.37
N GLY A 238 -7.22 -5.70 -22.90
CA GLY A 238 -7.03 -6.10 -24.30
C GLY A 238 -5.78 -6.94 -24.56
N ILE A 239 -4.94 -7.20 -23.54
CA ILE A 239 -3.70 -7.99 -23.67
C ILE A 239 -4.01 -9.46 -23.98
N LEU A 240 -5.05 -10.02 -23.35
CA LEU A 240 -5.51 -11.39 -23.61
C LEU A 240 -6.49 -11.48 -24.80
N GLY A 241 -6.53 -10.42 -25.63
CA GLY A 241 -7.41 -10.31 -26.78
C GLY A 241 -8.80 -9.75 -26.45
N LYS A 242 -9.64 -9.78 -27.48
CA LYS A 242 -11.04 -9.34 -27.43
C LYS A 242 -11.94 -10.41 -28.04
N ALA A 243 -13.07 -10.67 -27.41
CA ALA A 243 -14.14 -11.44 -28.03
C ALA A 243 -15.07 -10.44 -28.74
N VAL A 244 -15.30 -10.64 -30.03
CA VAL A 244 -16.17 -9.79 -30.85
C VAL A 244 -17.38 -10.61 -31.28
N PHE A 245 -18.56 -10.08 -31.04
CA PHE A 245 -19.83 -10.66 -31.44
C PHE A 245 -20.51 -9.70 -32.40
N LEU A 246 -21.01 -10.25 -33.50
CA LEU A 246 -21.67 -9.50 -34.57
C LEU A 246 -23.08 -10.03 -34.73
N TYR A 247 -24.06 -9.14 -34.69
CA TYR A 247 -25.47 -9.44 -34.89
C TYR A 247 -26.07 -8.43 -35.87
N SER A 248 -27.16 -8.78 -36.54
CA SER A 248 -27.91 -7.80 -37.33
C SER A 248 -28.81 -6.96 -36.41
N LEU A 249 -29.00 -5.67 -36.72
CA LEU A 249 -29.94 -4.85 -35.93
C LEU A 249 -31.37 -5.37 -36.07
N ASN A 250 -31.73 -5.90 -37.23
CA ASN A 250 -33.04 -6.51 -37.48
C ASN A 250 -33.31 -7.77 -36.66
N GLU A 251 -32.26 -8.43 -36.15
CA GLU A 251 -32.42 -9.59 -35.27
C GLU A 251 -32.77 -9.18 -33.83
N ILE A 252 -32.53 -7.93 -33.45
CA ILE A 252 -32.76 -7.44 -32.08
C ILE A 252 -34.24 -7.07 -31.93
N VAL A 253 -34.99 -7.89 -31.19
CA VAL A 253 -36.43 -7.69 -30.94
C VAL A 253 -36.67 -6.77 -29.76
N ASP A 254 -35.89 -6.94 -28.68
CA ASP A 254 -36.02 -6.12 -27.48
C ASP A 254 -34.69 -6.02 -26.72
N ILE A 255 -34.62 -5.04 -25.81
CA ILE A 255 -33.52 -4.86 -24.88
C ILE A 255 -34.12 -4.58 -23.50
N LYS A 256 -33.70 -5.34 -22.50
CA LYS A 256 -34.26 -5.23 -21.15
C LYS A 256 -33.19 -5.30 -20.07
N VAL A 257 -33.56 -4.81 -18.89
CA VAL A 257 -32.82 -5.05 -17.66
C VAL A 257 -33.35 -6.34 -17.05
N GLU A 258 -32.52 -7.37 -16.99
CA GLU A 258 -32.80 -8.60 -16.26
C GLU A 258 -32.47 -8.41 -14.79
N SER A 259 -33.31 -8.93 -13.91
CA SER A 259 -33.10 -8.92 -12.46
C SER A 259 -33.03 -10.34 -11.95
N SER A 260 -32.17 -10.58 -10.96
CA SER A 260 -32.04 -11.84 -10.25
C SER A 260 -31.90 -11.55 -8.77
N ASP A 261 -32.45 -12.42 -7.93
CA ASP A 261 -32.15 -12.39 -6.51
C ASP A 261 -30.68 -12.74 -6.27
N SER A 262 -30.04 -11.99 -5.39
CA SER A 262 -28.71 -12.31 -4.88
C SER A 262 -28.83 -13.26 -3.69
N SER A 263 -27.82 -14.10 -3.51
CA SER A 263 -27.71 -14.99 -2.34
C SER A 263 -27.58 -14.24 -1.01
N GLU A 264 -27.23 -12.95 -1.04
CA GLU A 264 -27.00 -12.09 0.13
C GLU A 264 -28.24 -11.25 0.50
N GLY A 265 -29.34 -11.43 -0.21
CA GLY A 265 -30.51 -10.58 -0.10
C GLY A 265 -30.36 -9.31 -0.95
N GLY A 266 -31.30 -9.09 -1.86
CA GLY A 266 -31.34 -7.94 -2.75
C GLY A 266 -31.34 -8.32 -4.23
N MET A 267 -31.69 -7.35 -5.08
CA MET A 267 -31.78 -7.53 -6.51
C MET A 267 -30.49 -7.13 -7.21
N VAL A 268 -29.98 -8.01 -8.06
CA VAL A 268 -28.86 -7.73 -8.97
C VAL A 268 -29.37 -7.72 -10.41
N HIS A 269 -28.77 -6.86 -11.23
CA HIS A 269 -29.30 -6.53 -12.56
C HIS A 269 -28.25 -6.69 -13.66
N ARG A 270 -28.66 -6.98 -14.89
CA ARG A 270 -27.80 -6.90 -16.10
C ARG A 270 -28.62 -6.43 -17.30
N VAL A 271 -27.95 -5.87 -18.32
CA VAL A 271 -28.61 -5.51 -19.58
C VAL A 271 -28.47 -6.69 -20.54
N SER A 272 -29.59 -7.13 -21.13
CA SER A 272 -29.62 -8.22 -22.09
C SER A 272 -30.42 -7.84 -23.34
N LEU A 273 -29.92 -8.30 -24.49
CA LEU A 273 -30.57 -8.22 -25.79
C LEU A 273 -31.42 -9.48 -26.00
N MET A 274 -32.61 -9.33 -26.57
CA MET A 274 -33.45 -10.44 -27.00
C MET A 274 -33.43 -10.51 -28.51
N LEU A 275 -33.01 -11.65 -29.05
CA LEU A 275 -32.95 -11.89 -30.48
C LEU A 275 -34.24 -12.52 -31.00
N ALA A 276 -34.52 -12.37 -32.29
CA ALA A 276 -35.67 -12.97 -32.98
C ALA A 276 -35.65 -14.51 -32.93
N SER A 277 -34.47 -15.11 -32.74
CA SER A 277 -34.30 -16.55 -32.51
C SER A 277 -34.84 -17.02 -31.16
N GLY A 278 -35.19 -16.10 -30.24
CA GLY A 278 -35.51 -16.39 -28.84
C GLY A 278 -34.28 -16.44 -27.93
N GLU A 279 -33.06 -16.35 -28.47
CA GLU A 279 -31.83 -16.27 -27.68
C GLU A 279 -31.76 -14.93 -26.93
N THR A 280 -31.24 -14.98 -25.70
CA THR A 280 -30.98 -13.78 -24.90
C THR A 280 -29.48 -13.58 -24.71
N VAL A 281 -28.95 -12.47 -25.24
CA VAL A 281 -27.52 -12.15 -25.23
C VAL A 281 -27.22 -11.08 -24.17
N PRO A 282 -26.58 -11.44 -23.06
CA PRO A 282 -26.26 -10.47 -22.01
C PRO A 282 -25.09 -9.57 -22.42
N LEU A 283 -25.26 -8.25 -22.34
CA LEU A 283 -24.18 -7.29 -22.56
C LEU A 283 -23.08 -7.48 -21.51
N SER A 284 -23.45 -7.64 -20.23
CA SER A 284 -22.51 -7.95 -19.15
C SER A 284 -22.59 -9.41 -18.71
N GLY A 285 -21.43 -10.05 -18.52
CA GLY A 285 -21.36 -11.46 -18.10
C GLY A 285 -21.84 -11.71 -16.66
N CYS A 286 -21.81 -10.69 -15.81
CA CYS A 286 -22.26 -10.76 -14.43
C CYS A 286 -23.47 -9.83 -14.18
N TYR A 287 -24.28 -10.22 -13.20
CA TYR A 287 -25.28 -9.34 -12.59
C TYR A 287 -24.59 -8.40 -11.60
N SER A 288 -25.08 -7.17 -11.49
CA SER A 288 -24.57 -6.17 -10.54
C SER A 288 -25.67 -5.20 -10.09
N SER A 289 -25.44 -4.52 -8.98
CA SER A 289 -26.31 -3.43 -8.50
C SER A 289 -26.35 -2.25 -9.49
N GLY A 290 -27.29 -1.32 -9.28
CA GLY A 290 -27.49 -0.16 -10.15
C GLY A 290 -28.49 -0.45 -11.27
N PHE A 291 -29.77 -0.50 -10.90
CA PHE A 291 -30.88 -0.66 -11.84
C PHE A 291 -31.02 0.56 -12.77
N GLU A 292 -31.01 1.78 -12.19
CA GLU A 292 -31.21 3.04 -12.90
C GLU A 292 -30.19 3.23 -14.04
N GLU A 293 -28.90 3.04 -13.76
CA GLU A 293 -27.85 3.14 -14.80
C GLU A 293 -28.06 2.13 -15.94
N LYS A 294 -28.51 0.91 -15.64
CA LYS A 294 -28.81 -0.11 -16.65
C LYS A 294 -30.06 0.21 -17.44
N GLN A 295 -31.05 0.81 -16.78
CA GLN A 295 -32.27 1.28 -17.43
C GLN A 295 -31.99 2.49 -18.35
N GLU A 296 -31.08 3.39 -17.97
CA GLU A 296 -30.60 4.47 -18.85
C GLU A 296 -29.96 3.92 -20.12
N ILE A 297 -29.11 2.87 -20.01
CA ILE A 297 -28.53 2.19 -21.17
C ILE A 297 -29.62 1.60 -22.05
N VAL A 298 -30.57 0.87 -21.48
CA VAL A 298 -31.70 0.29 -22.24
C VAL A 298 -32.49 1.39 -22.96
N LYS A 299 -32.83 2.48 -22.26
CA LYS A 299 -33.56 3.61 -22.83
C LYS A 299 -32.81 4.24 -23.98
N MET A 300 -31.51 4.47 -23.81
CA MET A 300 -30.64 5.04 -24.85
C MET A 300 -30.61 4.18 -26.11
N ILE A 301 -30.40 2.87 -25.96
CA ILE A 301 -30.35 1.97 -27.13
C ILE A 301 -31.73 1.89 -27.79
N LYS A 302 -32.81 1.76 -27.01
CA LYS A 302 -34.19 1.77 -27.55
C LYS A 302 -34.52 3.05 -28.31
N SER A 303 -34.18 4.20 -27.75
CA SER A 303 -34.37 5.49 -28.42
C SER A 303 -33.57 5.59 -29.71
N PHE A 304 -32.33 5.08 -29.73
CA PHE A 304 -31.53 5.02 -30.94
C PHE A 304 -32.17 4.10 -32.00
N LEU A 305 -32.59 2.89 -31.63
CA LEU A 305 -33.20 1.94 -32.57
C LEU A 305 -34.54 2.41 -33.14
N ALA A 306 -35.32 3.18 -32.37
CA ALA A 306 -36.62 3.70 -32.79
C ALA A 306 -36.54 4.99 -33.63
N ALA A 307 -35.43 5.71 -33.58
CA ALA A 307 -35.24 6.90 -34.42
C ALA A 307 -35.01 6.46 -35.87
N ASN A 308 -35.84 6.93 -36.81
CA ASN A 308 -35.60 6.74 -38.24
C ASN A 308 -34.69 7.84 -38.79
#